data_AF-A0A9P8T813-F1
#
_entry.id   AF-A0A9P8T813-F1
#
_cell.length_a   1.000
_cell.length_b   1.000
_cell.length_c   1.000
_cell.angle_alpha   90.00
_cell.angle_beta   90.00
_cell.angle_gamma   90.00
#
_symmetry.space_group_name_H-M   'P 1'
#
loop_
_entity.id
_entity.type
_entity.pdbx_description
1 polymer ?
#
loop_
_entity_poly.entity_id
_entity_poly.type
_entity_poly.pdbx_seq_one_letter_code
_entity_poly.pdbx_strand_id
1 'polypeptide(L)'
;MQPKLSPAQKLEFNIPAKDDVGALGNRINAETKALHDQINAVVTMKFALALRNQKVYRQGLQAFYHIYRHIEIALEREMERDTEYAQMIKNIYQPVLCRTEPLRKDLFYFYEGHSEKYENPILPLQIEYAQHILESTKEKPYLLLAYMHVMYLALFAGVKLLNSQVMKSLKLFPKIKGQSRDDALRQGTNFFKLDVPDTEELRAVYKRDYELQTRNDLPENIKQEIVEESKFVFIMTGKIVKEIESHNIAKLQSNFNYQLKTNLHYVITAVLMISVCYFARNMVSHILLK
;
A
#
# COMPACT_ATOMS: atom_id res chain seq x y z
N MET A 1 -7.65 5.21 22.52
CA MET A 1 -7.11 6.26 21.63
C MET A 1 -6.18 7.08 22.51
N GLN A 2 -4.86 7.11 22.23
CA GLN A 2 -3.94 7.95 23.01
C GLN A 2 -4.42 9.42 22.92
N PRO A 3 -4.37 10.18 24.04
CA PRO A 3 -4.88 11.55 24.07
C PRO A 3 -4.07 12.44 23.11
N LYS A 4 -4.75 13.39 22.46
CA LYS A 4 -4.06 14.41 21.66
C LYS A 4 -3.15 15.23 22.59
N LEU A 5 -1.96 15.58 22.09
CA LEU A 5 -1.05 16.48 22.81
C LEU A 5 -1.75 17.80 23.20
N SER A 6 -1.53 18.22 24.44
CA SER A 6 -1.97 19.51 24.95
C SER A 6 -1.26 20.68 24.24
N PRO A 7 -1.80 21.91 24.30
CA PRO A 7 -1.12 23.09 23.78
C PRO A 7 0.28 23.29 24.37
N ALA A 8 0.46 23.03 25.67
CA ALA A 8 1.76 23.14 26.35
C ALA A 8 2.79 22.16 25.79
N GLN A 9 2.41 20.90 25.59
CA GLN A 9 3.30 19.88 25.00
C GLN A 9 3.69 20.24 23.57
N LYS A 10 2.76 20.77 22.76
CA LYS A 10 3.11 21.20 21.38
C LYS A 10 4.11 22.33 21.35
N LEU A 11 4.02 23.26 22.31
CA LEU A 11 4.96 24.35 22.47
C LEU A 11 6.34 23.83 22.86
N GLU A 12 6.41 22.87 23.78
CA GLU A 12 7.66 22.20 24.18
C GLU A 12 8.37 21.54 22.99
N PHE A 13 7.60 20.93 22.07
CA PHE A 13 8.14 20.35 20.86
C PHE A 13 8.36 21.35 19.70
N ASN A 14 8.16 22.67 19.90
CA ASN A 14 8.27 23.68 18.84
C ASN A 14 7.50 23.31 17.55
N ILE A 15 6.33 22.67 17.68
CA ILE A 15 5.53 22.28 16.51
C ILE A 15 4.85 23.52 15.92
N PRO A 16 5.03 23.81 14.63
CA PRO A 16 4.38 24.96 13.99
C PRO A 16 2.86 24.96 14.15
N ALA A 17 2.29 26.17 14.27
CA ALA A 17 0.84 26.35 14.18
C ALA A 17 0.34 25.82 12.83
N LYS A 18 -0.87 25.25 12.80
CA LYS A 18 -1.36 24.52 11.61
C LYS A 18 -1.47 25.40 10.36
N ASP A 19 -1.72 26.68 10.56
CA ASP A 19 -1.87 27.74 9.57
C ASP A 19 -0.55 28.43 9.19
N ASP A 20 0.57 28.12 9.87
CA ASP A 20 1.90 28.56 9.46
C ASP A 20 2.35 27.78 8.22
N VAL A 21 2.06 28.31 7.04
CA VAL A 21 2.50 27.75 5.74
C VAL A 21 3.97 28.06 5.40
N GLY A 22 4.68 28.81 6.25
CA GLY A 22 6.13 28.94 6.17
C GLY A 22 6.84 27.63 6.55
N ALA A 23 6.21 26.83 7.42
CA ALA A 23 6.58 25.45 7.69
C ALA A 23 6.28 24.56 6.48
N LEU A 24 7.31 23.93 5.90
CA LEU A 24 7.17 23.13 4.67
C LEU A 24 6.14 22.01 4.84
N GLY A 25 6.13 21.32 5.98
CA GLY A 25 5.16 20.26 6.24
C GLY A 25 3.71 20.76 6.26
N ASN A 26 3.45 21.97 6.76
CA ASN A 26 2.11 22.57 6.71
C ASN A 26 1.73 23.03 5.31
N ARG A 27 2.67 23.58 4.54
CA ARG A 27 2.46 23.92 3.14
C ARG A 27 2.09 22.69 2.32
N ILE A 28 2.82 21.58 2.46
CA ILE A 28 2.48 20.31 1.83
C ILE A 28 1.05 19.91 2.20
N ASN A 29 0.68 19.96 3.49
CA ASN A 29 -0.68 19.63 3.92
C ASN A 29 -1.75 20.53 3.30
N ALA A 30 -1.49 21.84 3.19
CA ALA A 30 -2.42 22.81 2.62
C ALA A 30 -2.61 22.56 1.11
N GLU A 31 -1.52 22.45 0.36
CA GLU A 31 -1.54 22.30 -1.09
C GLU A 31 -1.97 20.92 -1.57
N THR A 32 -1.77 19.89 -0.75
CA THR A 32 -2.22 18.52 -1.09
C THR A 32 -3.59 18.17 -0.50
N LYS A 33 -4.24 19.08 0.24
CA LYS A 33 -5.49 18.77 0.97
C LYS A 33 -6.58 18.15 0.09
N ALA A 34 -6.84 18.73 -1.08
CA ALA A 34 -7.89 18.23 -1.98
C ALA A 34 -7.55 16.81 -2.51
N LEU A 35 -6.28 16.59 -2.86
CA LEU A 35 -5.79 15.27 -3.29
C LEU A 35 -5.88 14.26 -2.15
N HIS A 36 -5.41 14.62 -0.95
CA HIS A 36 -5.50 13.79 0.24
C HIS A 36 -6.95 13.37 0.51
N ASP A 37 -7.90 14.31 0.51
CA ASP A 37 -9.30 14.00 0.81
C ASP A 37 -9.92 13.07 -0.24
N GLN A 38 -9.65 13.32 -1.53
CA GLN A 38 -10.08 12.46 -2.63
C GLN A 38 -9.51 11.04 -2.52
N ILE A 39 -8.19 10.93 -2.31
CA ILE A 39 -7.50 9.64 -2.23
C ILE A 39 -7.90 8.90 -0.96
N ASN A 40 -8.06 9.57 0.17
CA ASN A 40 -8.52 8.96 1.41
C ASN A 40 -9.92 8.35 1.26
N ALA A 41 -10.83 9.02 0.55
CA ALA A 41 -12.15 8.47 0.25
C ALA A 41 -12.07 7.19 -0.61
N VAL A 42 -11.26 7.23 -1.67
CA VAL A 42 -11.03 6.06 -2.56
C VAL A 42 -10.41 4.91 -1.78
N VAL A 43 -9.29 5.15 -1.10
CA VAL A 43 -8.56 4.15 -0.30
C VAL A 43 -9.48 3.53 0.75
N THR A 44 -10.22 4.34 1.51
CA THR A 44 -11.14 3.84 2.55
C THR A 44 -12.19 2.90 1.96
N MET A 45 -12.82 3.29 0.84
CA MET A 45 -13.82 2.46 0.17
C MET A 45 -13.21 1.15 -0.34
N LYS A 46 -12.08 1.21 -1.06
CA LYS A 46 -11.43 0.02 -1.63
C LYS A 46 -10.87 -0.89 -0.56
N PHE A 47 -10.36 -0.33 0.54
CA PHE A 47 -9.86 -1.10 1.67
C PHE A 47 -10.98 -1.90 2.34
N ALA A 48 -12.16 -1.30 2.55
CA ALA A 48 -13.31 -2.01 3.10
C ALA A 48 -13.73 -3.22 2.24
N LEU A 49 -13.61 -3.11 0.90
CA LEU A 49 -13.81 -4.22 -0.02
C LEU A 49 -12.69 -5.26 0.08
N ALA A 50 -11.43 -4.81 0.15
CA ALA A 50 -10.26 -5.66 0.29
C ALA A 50 -10.29 -6.51 1.57
N LEU A 51 -10.81 -5.99 2.69
CA LEU A 51 -10.98 -6.74 3.94
C LEU A 51 -11.88 -7.98 3.81
N ARG A 52 -12.69 -8.07 2.75
CA ARG A 52 -13.54 -9.22 2.42
C ARG A 52 -12.87 -10.22 1.46
N ASN A 53 -11.70 -9.87 0.92
CA ASN A 53 -10.98 -10.68 -0.05
C ASN A 53 -9.47 -10.63 0.23
N GLN A 54 -8.96 -11.68 0.89
CA GLN A 54 -7.55 -11.84 1.27
C GLN A 54 -6.58 -11.58 0.10
N LYS A 55 -6.96 -12.00 -1.13
CA LYS A 55 -6.10 -11.83 -2.31
C LYS A 55 -5.96 -10.36 -2.71
N VAL A 56 -7.06 -9.60 -2.68
CA VAL A 56 -7.04 -8.16 -2.95
C VAL A 56 -6.27 -7.44 -1.84
N TYR A 57 -6.51 -7.82 -0.59
CA TYR A 57 -5.83 -7.23 0.56
C TYR A 57 -4.31 -7.39 0.48
N ARG A 58 -3.80 -8.60 0.24
CA ARG A 58 -2.35 -8.83 0.15
C ARG A 58 -1.70 -8.16 -1.06
N GLN A 59 -2.43 -7.94 -2.16
CA GLN A 59 -1.96 -7.13 -3.28
C GLN A 59 -1.85 -5.64 -2.91
N GLY A 60 -2.76 -5.14 -2.07
CA GLY A 60 -2.63 -3.82 -1.44
C GLY A 60 -1.37 -3.74 -0.60
N LEU A 61 -1.15 -4.70 0.31
CA LEU A 61 0.09 -4.76 1.10
C LEU A 61 1.34 -4.83 0.21
N GLN A 62 1.31 -5.60 -0.88
CA GLN A 62 2.43 -5.72 -1.82
C GLN A 62 2.74 -4.39 -2.51
N ALA A 63 1.72 -3.63 -2.91
CA ALA A 63 1.93 -2.31 -3.48
C ALA A 63 2.65 -1.38 -2.48
N PHE A 64 2.17 -1.31 -1.24
CA PHE A 64 2.83 -0.52 -0.20
C PHE A 64 4.21 -1.06 0.16
N TYR A 65 4.43 -2.38 0.16
CA TYR A 65 5.75 -2.98 0.37
C TYR A 65 6.76 -2.42 -0.63
N HIS A 66 6.43 -2.38 -1.92
CA HIS A 66 7.33 -1.82 -2.91
C HIS A 66 7.49 -0.30 -2.76
N ILE A 67 6.45 0.45 -2.43
CA ILE A 67 6.58 1.89 -2.19
C ILE A 67 7.57 2.16 -1.04
N TYR A 68 7.35 1.54 0.13
CA TYR A 68 8.23 1.71 1.28
C TYR A 68 9.65 1.19 1.02
N ARG A 69 9.79 0.03 0.37
CA ARG A 69 11.10 -0.54 0.02
C ARG A 69 11.93 0.39 -0.85
N HIS A 70 11.35 0.98 -1.89
CA HIS A 70 12.11 1.86 -2.79
C HIS A 70 12.41 3.22 -2.16
N ILE A 71 11.51 3.74 -1.31
CA ILE A 71 11.81 4.93 -0.48
C ILE A 71 12.98 4.62 0.46
N GLU A 72 12.94 3.49 1.16
CA GLU A 72 13.96 3.12 2.15
C GLU A 72 15.33 2.82 1.51
N ILE A 73 15.36 2.17 0.33
CA ILE A 73 16.60 2.03 -0.47
C ILE A 73 17.14 3.41 -0.87
N ALA A 74 16.29 4.33 -1.31
CA ALA A 74 16.72 5.67 -1.71
C ALA A 74 17.22 6.50 -0.51
N LEU A 75 16.58 6.37 0.66
CA LEU A 75 17.02 6.97 1.91
C LEU A 75 18.38 6.41 2.34
N GLU A 76 18.56 5.08 2.36
CA GLU A 76 19.83 4.44 2.71
C GLU A 76 20.96 4.94 1.79
N ARG A 77 20.74 4.91 0.47
CA ARG A 77 21.68 5.44 -0.52
C ARG A 77 22.07 6.90 -0.29
N GLU A 78 21.12 7.76 0.07
CA GLU A 78 21.43 9.18 0.33
C GLU A 78 22.13 9.37 1.67
N MET A 79 21.73 8.63 2.72
CA MET A 79 22.36 8.70 4.04
C MET A 79 23.80 8.15 4.04
N GLU A 80 24.19 7.32 3.09
CA GLU A 80 25.60 6.92 2.90
C GLU A 80 26.50 8.06 2.37
N ARG A 81 25.90 9.16 1.87
CA ARG A 81 26.64 10.30 1.36
C ARG A 81 26.98 11.31 2.45
N ASP A 82 27.86 12.23 2.09
CA ASP A 82 28.28 13.38 2.90
C ASP A 82 27.86 14.69 2.20
N THR A 83 26.55 14.93 2.18
CA THR A 83 25.92 16.11 1.57
C THR A 83 25.03 16.82 2.59
N GLU A 84 24.66 18.08 2.32
CA GLU A 84 23.70 18.81 3.15
C GLU A 84 22.35 18.07 3.28
N TYR A 85 21.86 17.49 2.17
CA TYR A 85 20.61 16.73 2.15
C TYR A 85 20.73 15.41 2.90
N ALA A 86 21.88 14.72 2.82
CA ALA A 86 22.13 13.52 3.61
C ALA A 86 22.06 13.82 5.10
N GLN A 87 22.70 14.91 5.56
CA GLN A 87 22.66 15.31 6.97
C GLN A 87 21.23 15.70 7.39
N MET A 88 20.53 16.46 6.55
CA MET A 88 19.14 16.85 6.76
C MET A 88 18.23 15.63 6.94
N ILE A 89 18.33 14.64 6.04
CA ILE A 89 17.56 13.40 6.09
C ILE A 89 17.91 12.59 7.35
N LYS A 90 19.21 12.45 7.70
CA LYS A 90 19.64 11.75 8.92
C LYS A 90 19.03 12.35 10.18
N ASN A 91 18.92 13.68 10.25
CA ASN A 91 18.37 14.39 11.39
C ASN A 91 16.84 14.20 11.54
N ILE A 92 16.13 13.85 10.47
CA ILE A 92 14.67 13.59 10.49
C ILE A 92 14.39 12.08 10.62
N TYR A 93 15.28 11.24 10.09
CA TYR A 93 15.07 9.81 9.94
C TYR A 93 14.86 9.10 11.29
N GLN A 94 13.78 8.33 11.37
CA GLN A 94 13.42 7.54 12.53
C GLN A 94 13.30 6.07 12.10
N PRO A 95 14.29 5.20 12.41
CA PRO A 95 14.32 3.81 11.95
C PRO A 95 13.05 3.02 12.28
N VAL A 96 12.40 3.35 13.41
CA VAL A 96 11.14 2.70 13.84
C VAL A 96 9.99 2.92 12.85
N LEU A 97 10.06 3.95 12.00
CA LEU A 97 9.06 4.21 10.96
C LEU A 97 9.23 3.34 9.72
N CYS A 98 10.39 2.74 9.48
CA CYS A 98 10.62 1.87 8.31
C CYS A 98 9.61 0.73 8.27
N ARG A 99 9.00 0.50 7.10
CA ARG A 99 7.91 -0.46 6.90
C ARG A 99 8.27 -1.60 5.96
N THR A 100 9.42 -1.60 5.28
CA THR A 100 9.81 -2.71 4.39
C THR A 100 9.76 -4.05 5.10
N GLU A 101 10.47 -4.20 6.22
CA GLU A 101 10.51 -5.45 6.98
C GLU A 101 9.17 -5.84 7.62
N PRO A 102 8.42 -4.92 8.27
CA PRO A 102 7.06 -5.19 8.71
C PRO A 102 6.12 -5.68 7.60
N LEU A 103 6.14 -5.02 6.43
CA LEU A 103 5.32 -5.42 5.28
C LEU A 103 5.78 -6.76 4.70
N ARG A 104 7.09 -7.03 4.66
CA ARG A 104 7.64 -8.33 4.23
C ARG A 104 7.13 -9.47 5.11
N LYS A 105 7.11 -9.28 6.44
CA LYS A 105 6.56 -10.27 7.39
C LYS A 105 5.07 -10.52 7.16
N ASP A 106 4.29 -9.46 6.97
CA ASP A 106 2.86 -9.58 6.66
C ASP A 106 2.64 -10.32 5.34
N LEU A 107 3.39 -9.96 4.30
CA LEU A 107 3.31 -10.63 3.00
C LEU A 107 3.71 -12.08 3.06
N PHE A 108 4.79 -12.42 3.76
CA PHE A 108 5.20 -13.81 3.98
C PHE A 108 4.08 -14.63 4.62
N TYR A 109 3.37 -14.06 5.59
CA TYR A 109 2.20 -14.67 6.20
C TYR A 109 1.02 -14.82 5.22
N PHE A 110 0.63 -13.76 4.50
CA PHE A 110 -0.51 -13.77 3.57
C PHE A 110 -0.28 -14.55 2.26
N TYR A 111 0.98 -14.77 1.91
CA TYR A 111 1.41 -15.63 0.80
C TYR A 111 1.85 -17.01 1.27
N GLU A 112 1.70 -17.33 2.55
CA GLU A 112 1.94 -18.67 3.12
C GLU A 112 3.36 -19.18 2.83
N GLY A 113 4.37 -18.30 3.00
CA GLY A 113 5.78 -18.62 2.84
C GLY A 113 6.37 -18.43 1.44
N HIS A 114 5.52 -18.10 0.45
CA HIS A 114 5.93 -17.94 -0.95
C HIS A 114 6.45 -16.52 -1.26
N SER A 115 7.72 -16.23 -0.92
CA SER A 115 8.32 -14.90 -1.13
C SER A 115 8.44 -14.53 -2.61
N GLU A 116 8.63 -15.51 -3.48
CA GLU A 116 8.76 -15.33 -4.94
C GLU A 116 7.54 -14.63 -5.57
N LYS A 117 6.38 -14.65 -4.89
CA LYS A 117 5.14 -14.04 -5.36
C LYS A 117 5.06 -12.52 -5.14
N TYR A 118 5.94 -11.95 -4.31
CA TYR A 118 5.89 -10.53 -3.97
C TYR A 118 7.25 -9.83 -3.90
N GLU A 119 8.35 -10.55 -4.12
CA GLU A 119 9.70 -9.96 -4.13
C GLU A 119 9.85 -8.84 -5.18
N ASN A 120 9.13 -8.94 -6.30
CA ASN A 120 9.14 -7.96 -7.37
C ASN A 120 7.76 -7.30 -7.56
N PRO A 121 7.70 -6.00 -7.91
CA PRO A 121 6.46 -5.36 -8.29
C PRO A 121 5.93 -5.98 -9.58
N ILE A 122 4.62 -6.29 -9.60
CA ILE A 122 4.00 -7.04 -10.71
C ILE A 122 3.13 -6.13 -11.59
N LEU A 123 2.49 -5.13 -10.99
CA LEU A 123 1.59 -4.26 -11.74
C LEU A 123 2.36 -3.07 -12.35
N PRO A 124 2.02 -2.64 -13.59
CA PRO A 124 2.71 -1.57 -14.30
C PRO A 124 2.94 -0.30 -13.48
N LEU A 125 1.90 0.24 -12.80
CA LEU A 125 2.07 1.48 -12.03
C LEU A 125 2.91 1.29 -10.76
N GLN A 126 2.97 0.08 -10.20
CA GLN A 126 3.89 -0.20 -9.09
C GLN A 126 5.34 -0.17 -9.56
N ILE A 127 5.61 -0.70 -10.75
CA ILE A 127 6.94 -0.69 -11.37
C ILE A 127 7.35 0.75 -11.71
N GLU A 128 6.46 1.49 -12.39
CA GLU A 128 6.67 2.90 -12.74
C GLU A 128 6.96 3.74 -11.49
N TYR A 129 6.17 3.57 -10.44
CA TYR A 129 6.36 4.37 -9.22
C TYR A 129 7.66 4.00 -8.49
N ALA A 130 7.99 2.71 -8.41
CA ALA A 130 9.26 2.26 -7.84
C ALA A 130 10.48 2.83 -8.59
N GLN A 131 10.43 2.85 -9.92
CA GLN A 131 11.46 3.45 -10.77
C GLN A 131 11.55 4.96 -10.55
N HIS A 132 10.41 5.66 -10.59
CA HIS A 132 10.34 7.10 -10.36
C HIS A 132 10.98 7.48 -9.02
N ILE A 133 10.64 6.78 -7.93
CA ILE A 133 11.24 7.03 -6.59
C ILE A 133 12.77 6.95 -6.67
N LEU A 134 13.32 5.91 -7.29
CA LEU A 134 14.77 5.73 -7.34
C LEU A 134 15.46 6.75 -8.22
N GLU A 135 14.89 7.06 -9.39
CA GLU A 135 15.45 7.95 -10.41
C GLU A 135 15.36 9.41 -9.97
N SER A 136 14.17 9.88 -9.58
CA SER A 136 13.93 11.27 -9.19
C SER A 136 14.77 11.65 -7.98
N THR A 137 14.85 10.77 -6.98
CA THR A 137 15.65 11.02 -5.77
C THR A 137 17.15 10.83 -5.97
N LYS A 138 17.57 10.13 -7.04
CA LYS A 138 18.99 10.04 -7.41
C LYS A 138 19.47 11.36 -7.98
N GLU A 139 18.65 11.97 -8.83
CA GLU A 139 18.92 13.27 -9.45
C GLU A 139 18.71 14.42 -8.45
N LYS A 140 17.66 14.34 -7.65
CA LYS A 140 17.21 15.39 -6.72
C LYS A 140 16.95 14.79 -5.32
N PRO A 141 18.00 14.62 -4.49
CA PRO A 141 17.87 13.95 -3.20
C PRO A 141 16.86 14.55 -2.23
N TYR A 142 16.69 15.88 -2.26
CA TYR A 142 15.73 16.61 -1.44
C TYR A 142 14.28 16.17 -1.64
N LEU A 143 13.95 15.53 -2.78
CA LEU A 143 12.61 14.98 -3.02
C LEU A 143 12.24 13.88 -2.02
N LEU A 144 13.21 13.24 -1.35
CA LEU A 144 12.97 12.29 -0.26
C LEU A 144 12.15 12.90 0.88
N LEU A 145 12.23 14.21 1.09
CA LEU A 145 11.42 14.93 2.09
C LEU A 145 9.92 14.84 1.78
N ALA A 146 9.52 14.81 0.51
CA ALA A 146 8.12 14.62 0.12
C ALA A 146 7.61 13.25 0.57
N TYR A 147 8.39 12.20 0.32
CA TYR A 147 8.06 10.83 0.72
C TYR A 147 8.04 10.65 2.23
N MET A 148 9.04 11.18 2.93
CA MET A 148 9.12 11.22 4.39
C MET A 148 7.88 11.90 4.99
N HIS A 149 7.50 13.08 4.48
CA HIS A 149 6.30 13.79 4.95
C HIS A 149 5.02 13.02 4.64
N VAL A 150 4.77 12.65 3.38
CA VAL A 150 3.48 12.08 2.97
C VAL A 150 3.31 10.64 3.46
N MET A 151 4.31 9.79 3.29
CA MET A 151 4.20 8.36 3.59
C MET A 151 4.38 8.07 5.08
N TYR A 152 5.39 8.64 5.75
CA TYR A 152 5.64 8.32 7.16
C TYR A 152 4.65 9.02 8.09
N LEU A 153 4.19 10.25 7.80
CA LEU A 153 3.14 10.87 8.63
C LEU A 153 1.79 10.16 8.52
N ALA A 154 1.53 9.45 7.42
CA ALA A 154 0.31 8.65 7.26
C ALA A 154 0.24 7.50 8.27
N LEU A 155 1.38 7.01 8.77
CA LEU A 155 1.46 5.94 9.77
C LEU A 155 0.73 6.31 11.08
N PHE A 156 0.79 7.59 11.47
CA PHE A 156 0.19 8.08 12.71
C PHE A 156 -1.31 8.37 12.62
N ALA A 157 -1.89 8.39 11.41
CA ALA A 157 -3.29 8.76 11.20
C ALA A 157 -4.04 7.75 10.33
N GLY A 158 -3.80 7.76 9.02
CA GLY A 158 -4.51 6.91 8.07
C GLY A 158 -4.32 5.43 8.37
N VAL A 159 -3.08 5.00 8.59
CA VAL A 159 -2.76 3.58 8.87
C VAL A 159 -3.36 3.11 10.19
N LYS A 160 -3.40 3.97 11.22
CA LYS A 160 -4.06 3.69 12.51
C LYS A 160 -5.56 3.44 12.33
N LEU A 161 -6.22 4.21 11.45
CA LEU A 161 -7.62 3.98 11.09
C LEU A 161 -7.80 2.64 10.37
N LEU A 162 -6.96 2.34 9.38
CA LEU A 162 -7.01 1.06 8.65
C LEU A 162 -6.78 -0.14 9.58
N ASN A 163 -5.83 -0.04 10.51
CA ASN A 163 -5.56 -1.07 11.52
C ASN A 163 -6.82 -1.42 12.32
N SER A 164 -7.56 -0.40 12.76
CA SER A 164 -8.80 -0.62 13.54
C SER A 164 -9.85 -1.46 12.79
N GLN A 165 -9.85 -1.41 11.46
CA GLN A 165 -10.73 -2.21 10.62
C GLN A 165 -10.18 -3.64 10.43
N VAL A 166 -8.87 -3.78 10.23
CA VAL A 166 -8.18 -5.08 10.16
C VAL A 166 -8.41 -5.89 11.43
N MET A 167 -8.22 -5.29 12.59
CA MET A 167 -8.43 -5.92 13.90
C MET A 167 -9.86 -6.45 14.10
N LYS A 168 -10.84 -5.87 13.41
CA LYS A 168 -12.25 -6.29 13.45
C LYS A 168 -12.60 -7.33 12.37
N SER A 169 -11.73 -7.58 11.40
CA SER A 169 -12.02 -8.52 10.33
C SER A 169 -11.99 -9.96 10.83
N LEU A 170 -13.00 -10.75 10.46
CA LEU A 170 -13.15 -12.16 10.86
C LEU A 170 -12.66 -13.15 9.78
N LYS A 171 -12.60 -12.72 8.52
CA LYS A 171 -12.35 -13.59 7.36
C LYS A 171 -11.14 -13.17 6.51
N LEU A 172 -10.36 -12.21 7.00
CA LEU A 172 -9.23 -11.68 6.25
C LEU A 172 -8.03 -12.62 6.23
N PHE A 173 -7.74 -13.27 7.36
CA PHE A 173 -6.49 -14.00 7.55
C PHE A 173 -6.54 -15.42 6.97
N PRO A 174 -5.40 -15.95 6.48
CA PRO A 174 -5.28 -17.35 6.08
C PRO A 174 -5.76 -18.31 7.16
N LYS A 175 -6.40 -19.42 6.75
CA LYS A 175 -6.87 -20.46 7.67
C LYS A 175 -5.78 -21.51 7.88
N ILE A 176 -4.91 -21.27 8.87
CA ILE A 176 -3.84 -22.21 9.24
C ILE A 176 -4.34 -23.13 10.37
N LYS A 177 -4.19 -24.45 10.21
CA LYS A 177 -4.64 -25.44 11.21
C LYS A 177 -3.92 -25.22 12.54
N GLY A 178 -4.69 -25.09 13.62
CA GLY A 178 -4.16 -24.88 14.98
C GLY A 178 -3.74 -23.44 15.29
N GLN A 179 -3.87 -22.50 14.34
CA GLN A 179 -3.57 -21.10 14.57
C GLN A 179 -4.73 -20.40 15.30
N SER A 180 -4.43 -19.72 16.40
CA SER A 180 -5.39 -18.85 17.07
C SER A 180 -5.61 -17.54 16.31
N ARG A 181 -6.70 -16.82 16.61
CA ARG A 181 -6.91 -15.48 16.06
C ARG A 181 -5.78 -14.52 16.46
N ASP A 182 -5.31 -14.60 17.69
CA ASP A 182 -4.25 -13.72 18.19
C ASP A 182 -2.92 -13.99 17.50
N ASP A 183 -2.62 -15.25 17.16
CA ASP A 183 -1.46 -15.59 16.33
C ASP A 183 -1.57 -15.03 14.92
N ALA A 184 -2.74 -15.10 14.29
CA ALA A 184 -2.98 -14.51 12.97
C ALA A 184 -2.78 -12.99 13.00
N LEU A 185 -3.32 -12.30 14.01
CA LEU A 185 -3.12 -10.86 14.21
C LEU A 185 -1.66 -10.51 14.50
N ARG A 186 -0.96 -11.33 15.27
CA ARG A 186 0.46 -11.11 15.56
C ARG A 186 1.33 -11.24 14.31
N GLN A 187 1.04 -12.21 13.44
CA GLN A 187 1.82 -12.51 12.24
C GLN A 187 1.46 -11.67 11.01
N GLY A 188 0.20 -11.21 10.89
CA GLY A 188 -0.30 -10.55 9.69
C GLY A 188 -0.65 -9.06 9.83
N THR A 189 -0.22 -8.39 10.91
CA THR A 189 -0.47 -6.95 11.10
C THR A 189 0.77 -6.16 11.55
N ASN A 190 1.97 -6.61 11.20
CA ASN A 190 3.23 -5.96 11.55
C ASN A 190 3.31 -4.54 10.94
N PHE A 191 2.81 -4.34 9.72
CA PHE A 191 2.79 -3.02 9.06
C PHE A 191 2.18 -1.92 9.93
N PHE A 192 1.10 -2.26 10.65
CA PHE A 192 0.32 -1.32 11.45
C PHE A 192 0.88 -1.02 12.84
N LYS A 193 1.97 -1.70 13.24
CA LYS A 193 2.56 -1.59 14.57
C LYS A 193 3.84 -0.77 14.50
N LEU A 194 3.91 0.30 15.29
CA LEU A 194 5.15 1.01 15.59
C LEU A 194 5.60 0.56 16.98
N ASP A 195 6.83 0.05 17.07
CA ASP A 195 7.38 -0.48 18.32
C ASP A 195 7.95 0.67 19.16
N VAL A 196 7.05 1.49 19.69
CA VAL A 196 7.37 2.62 20.59
C VAL A 196 6.37 2.70 21.73
N PRO A 197 6.77 3.22 22.91
CA PRO A 197 5.87 3.43 24.04
C PRO A 197 4.75 4.44 23.72
N ASP A 198 5.08 5.56 23.08
CA ASP A 198 4.14 6.62 22.74
C ASP A 198 4.25 7.03 21.26
N THR A 199 3.18 6.77 20.51
CA THR A 199 3.13 7.09 19.07
C THR A 199 2.85 8.56 18.80
N GLU A 200 2.19 9.27 19.72
CA GLU A 200 1.93 10.70 19.56
C GLU A 200 3.17 11.53 19.93
N GLU A 201 3.98 11.08 20.90
CA GLU A 201 5.30 11.65 21.18
C GLU A 201 6.24 11.49 19.97
N LEU A 202 6.38 10.26 19.43
CA LEU A 202 7.17 10.02 18.22
C LEU A 202 6.71 10.91 17.06
N ARG A 203 5.40 11.09 16.90
CA ARG A 203 4.84 11.99 15.88
C ARG A 203 5.24 13.45 16.10
N ALA A 204 5.24 13.92 17.34
CA ALA A 204 5.64 15.27 17.69
C ALA A 204 7.12 15.52 17.39
N VAL A 205 7.98 14.62 17.87
CA VAL A 205 9.43 14.64 17.61
C VAL A 205 9.69 14.66 16.10
N TYR A 206 9.07 13.75 15.36
CA TYR A 206 9.23 13.70 13.90
C TYR A 206 8.85 15.00 13.20
N LYS A 207 7.72 15.62 13.59
CA LYS A 207 7.27 16.90 13.02
C LYS A 207 8.20 18.05 13.38
N ARG A 208 8.70 18.10 14.61
CA ARG A 208 9.68 19.08 15.06
C ARG A 208 10.95 18.96 14.24
N ASP A 209 11.50 17.76 14.13
CA ASP A 209 12.76 17.52 13.44
C ASP A 209 12.63 17.84 11.95
N TYR A 210 11.53 17.42 11.32
CA TYR A 210 11.22 17.81 9.94
C TYR A 210 11.18 19.34 9.77
N GLU A 211 10.54 20.06 10.68
CA GLU A 211 10.47 21.52 10.61
C GLU A 211 11.85 22.17 10.78
N LEU A 212 12.60 21.78 11.82
CA LEU A 212 13.93 22.32 12.12
C LEU A 212 14.86 22.20 10.91
N GLN A 213 14.74 21.10 10.18
CA GLN A 213 15.56 20.81 9.01
C GLN A 213 15.09 21.47 7.72
N THR A 214 13.82 21.87 7.60
CA THR A 214 13.26 22.34 6.31
C THR A 214 12.84 23.81 6.28
N ARG A 215 12.74 24.46 7.44
CA ARG A 215 12.25 25.84 7.52
C ARG A 215 13.18 26.83 6.82
N ASN A 216 14.47 26.84 7.19
CA ASN A 216 15.42 27.85 6.73
C ASN A 216 16.48 27.30 5.75
N ASP A 217 16.71 25.99 5.77
CA ASP A 217 17.83 25.37 5.05
C ASP A 217 17.48 24.99 3.60
N LEU A 218 16.24 25.28 3.15
CA LEU A 218 15.78 24.98 1.80
C LEU A 218 15.42 26.24 1.02
N PRO A 219 15.98 26.45 -0.19
CA PRO A 219 15.54 27.48 -1.12
C PRO A 219 14.07 27.30 -1.54
N GLU A 220 13.41 28.41 -1.88
CA GLU A 220 11.98 28.40 -2.21
C GLU A 220 11.64 27.54 -3.43
N ASN A 221 12.49 27.52 -4.47
CA ASN A 221 12.28 26.65 -5.63
C ASN A 221 12.34 25.15 -5.25
N ILE A 222 13.23 24.78 -4.33
CA ILE A 222 13.37 23.42 -3.81
C ILE A 222 12.13 23.03 -2.99
N LYS A 223 11.64 23.94 -2.15
CA LYS A 223 10.37 23.74 -1.42
C LYS A 223 9.20 23.50 -2.38
N GLN A 224 9.11 24.27 -3.47
CA GLN A 224 8.06 24.06 -4.47
C GLN A 224 8.19 22.69 -5.14
N GLU A 225 9.39 22.25 -5.51
CA GLU A 225 9.60 20.92 -6.09
C GLU A 225 9.19 19.79 -5.14
N ILE A 226 9.49 19.92 -3.83
CA ILE A 226 9.05 18.96 -2.81
C ILE A 226 7.51 18.93 -2.71
N VAL A 227 6.85 20.09 -2.81
CA VAL A 227 5.38 20.17 -2.80
C VAL A 227 4.78 19.51 -4.04
N GLU A 228 5.35 19.74 -5.23
CA GLU A 228 4.89 19.07 -6.46
C GLU A 228 5.11 17.56 -6.40
N GLU A 229 6.25 17.10 -5.90
CA GLU A 229 6.49 15.66 -5.68
C GLU A 229 5.50 15.08 -4.65
N SER A 230 5.14 15.85 -3.61
CA SER A 230 4.12 15.44 -2.65
C SER A 230 2.74 15.27 -3.30
N LYS A 231 2.36 16.16 -4.24
CA LYS A 231 1.13 16.00 -5.05
C LYS A 231 1.22 14.74 -5.91
N PHE A 232 2.37 14.49 -6.53
CA PHE A 232 2.61 13.27 -7.30
C PHE A 232 2.45 12.00 -6.45
N VAL A 233 3.00 11.95 -5.23
CA VAL A 233 2.85 10.83 -4.28
C VAL A 233 1.37 10.48 -4.05
N PHE A 234 0.53 11.48 -3.78
CA PHE A 234 -0.92 11.26 -3.60
C PHE A 234 -1.58 10.74 -4.87
N ILE A 235 -1.31 11.38 -6.02
CA ILE A 235 -1.90 10.99 -7.32
C ILE A 235 -1.52 9.55 -7.66
N MET A 236 -0.24 9.20 -7.57
CA MET A 236 0.26 7.87 -7.92
C MET A 236 -0.28 6.79 -6.98
N THR A 237 -0.34 7.07 -5.67
CA THR A 237 -1.00 6.17 -4.70
C THR A 237 -2.45 5.89 -5.09
N GLY A 238 -3.19 6.94 -5.47
CA GLY A 238 -4.56 6.82 -5.95
C GLY A 238 -4.69 5.97 -7.22
N LYS A 239 -3.78 6.15 -8.19
CA LYS A 239 -3.76 5.37 -9.42
C LYS A 239 -3.45 3.89 -9.16
N ILE A 240 -2.48 3.59 -8.31
CA ILE A 240 -2.12 2.20 -7.94
C ILE A 240 -3.30 1.48 -7.28
N VAL A 241 -4.02 2.15 -6.36
CA VAL A 241 -5.20 1.56 -5.71
C VAL A 241 -6.29 1.22 -6.74
N LYS A 242 -6.49 2.08 -7.75
CA LYS A 242 -7.42 1.81 -8.86
C LYS A 242 -6.91 0.69 -9.78
N GLU A 243 -5.62 0.61 -10.05
CA GLU A 243 -5.03 -0.46 -10.87
C GLU A 243 -5.21 -1.84 -10.23
N ILE A 244 -5.02 -1.94 -8.90
CA ILE A 244 -5.28 -3.18 -8.16
C ILE A 244 -6.75 -3.60 -8.32
N GLU A 245 -7.69 -2.65 -8.23
CA GLU A 245 -9.11 -2.94 -8.48
C GLU A 245 -9.34 -3.44 -9.92
N SER A 246 -8.86 -2.71 -10.92
CA SER A 246 -9.02 -3.07 -12.33
C SER A 246 -8.43 -4.45 -12.65
N HIS A 247 -7.25 -4.75 -12.11
CA HIS A 247 -6.60 -6.06 -12.25
C HIS A 247 -7.47 -7.19 -11.69
N ASN A 248 -8.09 -6.97 -10.52
CA ASN A 248 -8.95 -7.99 -9.90
C ASN A 248 -10.30 -8.15 -10.60
N ILE A 249 -10.92 -7.05 -11.06
CA ILE A 249 -12.17 -7.11 -11.85
C ILE A 249 -11.93 -7.86 -13.16
N ALA A 250 -10.86 -7.52 -13.90
CA ALA A 250 -10.52 -8.19 -15.15
C ALA A 250 -10.30 -9.69 -14.95
N LYS A 251 -9.65 -10.09 -13.85
CA LYS A 251 -9.42 -11.50 -13.51
C LYS A 251 -10.73 -12.23 -13.16
N LEU A 252 -11.66 -11.58 -12.46
CA LEU A 252 -12.97 -12.16 -12.18
C LEU A 252 -13.78 -12.36 -13.47
N GLN A 253 -13.81 -11.37 -14.36
CA GLN A 253 -14.48 -11.48 -15.66
C GLN A 253 -13.86 -12.56 -16.54
N SER A 254 -12.53 -12.61 -16.61
CA SER A 254 -11.80 -13.65 -17.34
C SER A 254 -12.13 -15.06 -16.83
N ASN A 255 -12.13 -15.25 -15.51
CA ASN A 255 -12.51 -16.53 -14.89
C ASN A 255 -13.95 -16.93 -15.20
N PHE A 256 -14.90 -15.98 -15.14
CA PHE A 256 -16.30 -16.24 -15.47
C PHE A 256 -16.47 -16.64 -16.94
N ASN A 257 -15.84 -15.89 -17.86
CA ASN A 257 -15.86 -16.21 -19.29
C ASN A 257 -15.23 -17.56 -19.60
N TYR A 258 -14.13 -17.90 -18.91
CA TYR A 258 -13.50 -19.22 -19.02
C TYR A 258 -14.45 -20.33 -18.55
N GLN A 259 -15.02 -20.19 -17.35
CA GLN A 259 -15.98 -21.17 -16.81
C GLN A 259 -17.20 -21.35 -17.71
N LEU A 260 -17.75 -20.26 -18.26
CA LEU A 260 -18.88 -20.31 -19.18
C LEU A 260 -18.51 -21.08 -20.46
N LYS A 261 -17.37 -20.77 -21.08
CA LYS A 261 -16.88 -21.48 -22.27
C LYS A 261 -16.62 -22.95 -22.01
N THR A 262 -15.99 -23.28 -20.90
CA THR A 262 -15.68 -24.67 -20.51
C THR A 262 -16.95 -25.45 -20.23
N ASN A 263 -17.90 -24.89 -19.49
CA ASN A 263 -19.20 -25.53 -19.23
C ASN A 263 -20.00 -25.73 -20.53
N LEU A 264 -20.03 -24.73 -21.40
CA LEU A 264 -20.69 -24.83 -22.70
C LEU A 264 -20.07 -25.93 -23.57
N HIS A 265 -18.74 -26.04 -23.59
CA HIS A 265 -18.04 -27.12 -24.28
C HIS A 265 -18.47 -28.51 -23.77
N TYR A 266 -18.55 -28.71 -22.45
CA TYR A 266 -19.01 -29.98 -21.88
C TYR A 266 -20.46 -30.31 -22.25
N VAL A 267 -21.35 -29.31 -22.26
CA VAL A 267 -22.75 -29.50 -22.68
C VAL A 267 -22.82 -29.92 -24.14
N ILE A 268 -22.08 -29.24 -25.04
CA ILE A 268 -22.04 -29.59 -26.47
C ILE A 268 -21.52 -31.02 -26.67
N THR A 269 -20.42 -31.38 -26.01
CA THR A 269 -19.85 -32.74 -26.10
C THR A 269 -20.83 -33.80 -25.60
N ALA A 270 -21.56 -33.55 -24.51
CA ALA A 270 -22.58 -34.46 -24.01
C ALA A 270 -23.75 -34.64 -24.99
N VAL A 271 -24.24 -33.55 -25.59
CA VAL A 271 -25.32 -33.59 -26.60
C VAL A 271 -24.88 -34.38 -27.84
N LEU A 272 -23.65 -34.18 -28.32
CA LEU A 272 -23.09 -34.95 -29.42
C LEU A 272 -22.97 -36.44 -29.08
N MET A 273 -22.49 -36.79 -27.89
CA MET A 273 -22.40 -38.19 -27.44
C MET A 273 -23.78 -38.85 -27.36
N ILE A 274 -24.78 -38.17 -26.79
CA ILE A 274 -26.18 -38.67 -26.73
C ILE A 274 -26.71 -38.88 -28.16
N SER A 275 -26.42 -37.96 -29.07
CA SER A 275 -26.87 -38.05 -30.46
C SER A 275 -26.22 -39.24 -31.17
N VAL A 276 -24.91 -39.45 -31.00
CA VAL A 276 -24.18 -40.63 -31.52
C VAL A 276 -24.78 -41.93 -30.95
N CYS A 277 -25.03 -41.99 -29.64
CA CYS A 277 -25.68 -43.15 -29.01
C CYS A 277 -27.09 -43.40 -29.57
N TYR A 278 -27.87 -42.34 -29.80
CA TYR A 278 -29.20 -42.44 -30.39
C TYR A 278 -29.15 -42.98 -31.82
N PHE A 279 -28.27 -42.45 -32.68
CA PHE A 279 -28.11 -42.92 -34.05
C PHE A 279 -27.57 -44.36 -34.10
N ALA A 280 -26.59 -44.70 -33.25
CA ALA A 280 -26.07 -46.06 -33.14
C ALA A 280 -27.17 -47.05 -32.73
N ARG A 281 -27.99 -46.69 -31.73
CA ARG A 281 -29.15 -47.49 -31.30
C ARG A 281 -30.14 -47.71 -32.45
N ASN A 282 -30.51 -46.64 -33.16
CA ASN A 282 -31.45 -46.72 -34.28
C ASN A 282 -30.90 -47.58 -35.43
N MET A 283 -29.59 -47.49 -35.71
CA MET A 283 -28.93 -48.30 -36.73
C MET A 283 -28.95 -49.78 -36.35
N VAL A 284 -28.61 -50.12 -35.11
CA VAL A 284 -28.66 -51.49 -34.58
C VAL A 284 -30.08 -52.06 -34.63
N SER A 285 -31.09 -51.29 -34.23
CA SER A 285 -32.49 -51.76 -34.33
C SER A 285 -32.92 -52.04 -35.77
N HIS A 286 -32.44 -51.25 -36.75
CA HIS A 286 -32.74 -51.48 -38.16
C HIS A 286 -32.05 -52.72 -38.74
N ILE A 287 -30.87 -53.06 -38.24
CA ILE A 287 -30.13 -54.27 -38.65
C ILE A 287 -30.75 -55.53 -38.03
N LEU A 288 -31.21 -55.48 -36.77
CA LEU A 288 -31.79 -56.63 -36.06
C LEU A 288 -33.24 -56.95 -36.44
N LEU A 289 -33.96 -56.01 -37.08
CA LEU A 289 -35.35 -56.19 -37.54
C LEU A 289 -35.47 -56.57 -39.03
N LYS A 290 -34.35 -56.90 -39.67
CA LYS A 290 -34.28 -57.53 -41.00
C LYS A 290 -33.87 -58.99 -40.84
#